data_AF-A0AAE8IN71-F1
#
_entry.id   AF-A0AAE8IN71-F1
#
_cell.length_a   1.000
_cell.length_b   1.000
_cell.length_c   1.000
_cell.angle_alpha   90.00
_cell.angle_beta   90.00
_cell.angle_gamma   90.00
#
_symmetry.space_group_name_H-M   'P 1'
#
loop_
_entity.id
_entity.type
_entity.pdbx_description
1 polymer ?
#
loop_
_entity_poly.entity_id
_entity_poly.type
_entity_poly.pdbx_seq_one_letter_code
_entity_poly.pdbx_strand_id
1 'polypeptide(L)'
;MFATLVGTNRQTNDHIDLLSQLIPIAKDLGFEPPDLEHEAVADQGSLAGWSSELRGPSSNTCEFFLAVTAPNVPGMSPIHPFRKTFNGPMFAVVVNDGWFLVSRSDHGDVTEFKTNSDVVDAFANYLEKL
;
A
#
# COMPACT_ATOMS: atom_id res chain seq x y z
N MET A 1 -5.51 -14.77 -0.04
CA MET A 1 -4.36 -14.01 0.50
C MET A 1 -4.17 -12.68 -0.23
N PHE A 2 -3.85 -11.62 0.51
CA PHE A 2 -3.46 -10.32 -0.05
C PHE A 2 -1.95 -10.09 0.03
N ALA A 3 -1.46 -9.12 -0.74
CA ALA A 3 -0.08 -8.67 -0.71
C ALA A 3 0.04 -7.28 -0.10
N THR A 4 1.19 -6.96 0.50
CA THR A 4 1.49 -5.66 1.09
C THR A 4 2.80 -5.08 0.61
N LEU A 5 2.82 -3.77 0.38
CA LEU A 5 4.03 -2.97 0.29
C LEU A 5 3.96 -1.90 1.36
N VAL A 6 5.01 -1.80 2.18
CA VAL A 6 5.23 -0.66 3.07
C VAL A 6 6.60 -0.07 2.78
N GLY A 7 6.70 1.26 2.71
CA GLY A 7 8.01 1.86 2.51
C GLY A 7 8.08 3.37 2.71
N THR A 8 9.27 3.86 2.99
CA THR A 8 9.53 5.27 3.28
C THR A 8 10.98 5.62 2.95
N ASN A 9 11.24 6.87 2.60
CA ASN A 9 12.58 7.49 2.68
C ASN A 9 12.58 8.68 3.66
N ARG A 10 11.60 8.70 4.57
CA ARG A 10 11.44 9.68 5.64
C ARG A 10 11.74 9.04 6.99
N GLN A 11 12.17 9.85 7.94
CA GLN A 11 12.25 9.46 9.35
C GLN A 11 10.87 9.56 10.02
N THR A 12 9.93 8.71 9.61
CA THR A 12 8.57 8.63 10.17
C THR A 12 8.06 7.20 10.22
N ASN A 13 7.10 6.93 11.11
CA ASN A 13 6.38 5.66 11.20
C ASN A 13 4.92 5.77 10.71
N ASP A 14 4.45 6.92 10.22
CA ASP A 14 3.02 7.14 9.89
C ASP A 14 2.45 6.08 8.92
N HIS A 15 3.26 5.69 7.92
CA HIS A 15 2.92 4.62 6.97
C HIS A 15 2.82 3.23 7.62
N ILE A 16 3.64 2.93 8.63
CA ILE A 16 3.58 1.68 9.39
C ILE A 16 2.34 1.70 10.29
N ASP A 17 2.11 2.81 10.99
CA ASP A 17 0.97 2.99 11.87
C ASP A 17 -0.35 2.90 11.10
N LEU A 18 -0.42 3.48 9.90
CA LEU A 18 -1.56 3.34 9.01
C LEU A 18 -1.72 1.90 8.51
N LEU A 19 -0.65 1.26 8.03
CA LEU A 19 -0.73 -0.14 7.61
C LEU A 19 -1.23 -1.06 8.74
N SER A 20 -0.80 -0.81 9.98
CA SER A 20 -1.22 -1.57 11.15
C SER A 20 -2.72 -1.46 11.46
N GLN A 21 -3.37 -0.37 11.02
CA GLN A 21 -4.82 -0.17 11.10
C GLN A 21 -5.56 -0.85 9.94
N LEU A 22 -4.96 -0.91 8.75
CA LEU A 22 -5.61 -1.48 7.55
C LEU A 22 -5.60 -3.03 7.55
N ILE A 23 -4.51 -3.65 8.03
CA ILE A 23 -4.39 -5.13 8.03
C ILE A 23 -5.53 -5.82 8.81
N PRO A 24 -5.93 -5.40 10.02
CA PRO A 24 -7.05 -6.00 10.74
C PRO A 24 -8.35 -5.98 9.95
N ILE A 25 -8.65 -4.91 9.21
CA ILE A 25 -9.88 -4.78 8.41
C ILE A 25 -9.95 -5.88 7.33
N ALA A 26 -8.83 -6.10 6.63
CA ALA A 26 -8.75 -7.18 5.65
C ALA A 26 -8.96 -8.55 6.29
N LYS A 27 -8.34 -8.79 7.46
CA LYS A 27 -8.49 -10.05 8.18
C LYS A 27 -9.93 -10.29 8.66
N ASP A 28 -10.60 -9.25 9.15
CA ASP A 28 -11.97 -9.32 9.64
C ASP A 28 -12.97 -9.62 8.50
N LEU A 29 -12.64 -9.22 7.27
CA LEU A 29 -13.37 -9.58 6.05
C LEU A 29 -12.98 -10.96 5.47
N GLY A 30 -12.10 -11.70 6.13
CA GLY A 30 -11.72 -13.06 5.76
C GLY A 30 -10.53 -13.17 4.81
N PHE A 31 -9.86 -12.05 4.48
CA PHE A 31 -8.66 -12.09 3.65
C PHE A 31 -7.45 -12.57 4.44
N GLU A 32 -6.73 -13.52 3.88
CA GLU A 32 -5.54 -14.10 4.51
C GLU A 32 -4.33 -13.14 4.40
N PRO A 33 -3.60 -12.87 5.51
CA PRO A 33 -2.44 -11.99 5.51
C PRO A 33 -1.26 -12.57 4.70
N PRO A 34 -0.36 -11.71 4.20
CA PRO A 34 0.81 -12.18 3.48
C PRO A 34 1.77 -12.95 4.38
N ASP A 35 2.37 -14.02 3.85
CA ASP A 35 3.20 -14.98 4.59
C ASP A 35 4.68 -14.95 4.19
N LEU A 36 5.01 -14.48 2.99
CA LEU A 36 6.38 -14.46 2.46
C LEU A 36 6.85 -13.04 2.18
N GLU A 37 8.10 -12.76 2.55
CA GLU A 37 8.83 -11.56 2.13
C GLU A 37 9.36 -11.75 0.70
N HIS A 38 9.24 -10.71 -0.12
CA HIS A 38 9.69 -10.68 -1.51
C HIS A 38 10.76 -9.62 -1.69
N GLU A 39 11.73 -9.92 -2.54
CA GLU A 39 12.66 -8.89 -2.99
C GLU A 39 11.93 -7.88 -3.88
N ALA A 40 12.15 -6.60 -3.58
CA ALA A 40 11.71 -5.51 -4.42
C ALA A 40 12.35 -5.62 -5.81
N VAL A 41 11.56 -5.93 -6.86
CA VAL A 41 12.02 -5.77 -8.25
C VAL A 41 11.96 -4.27 -8.59
N ALA A 42 12.92 -3.53 -8.06
CA ALA A 42 13.07 -2.10 -8.33
C ALA A 42 13.64 -1.93 -9.75
N ASP A 43 12.80 -1.56 -10.73
CA ASP A 43 13.29 -1.28 -12.09
C ASP A 43 13.91 0.13 -12.25
N GLN A 44 14.06 0.90 -11.17
CA GLN A 44 14.57 2.28 -11.23
C GLN A 44 15.60 2.58 -10.15
N GLY A 45 16.65 3.31 -10.54
CA GLY A 45 17.63 3.93 -9.64
C GLY A 45 17.07 5.03 -8.71
N SER A 46 15.75 5.10 -8.47
CA SER A 46 15.07 6.14 -7.68
C SER A 46 14.64 5.71 -6.27
N LEU A 47 14.88 4.45 -5.87
CA LEU A 47 14.63 3.97 -4.50
C LEU A 47 15.85 4.11 -3.58
N ALA A 48 16.92 4.75 -4.02
CA ALA A 48 18.10 4.98 -3.16
C ALA A 48 17.68 5.75 -1.89
N GLY A 49 17.96 5.16 -0.72
CA GLY A 49 17.59 5.71 0.59
C GLY A 49 16.17 5.39 1.06
N TRP A 50 15.41 4.57 0.32
CA TRP A 50 14.16 4.01 0.81
C TRP A 50 14.42 2.77 1.67
N SER A 51 13.69 2.68 2.77
CA SER A 51 13.39 1.42 3.45
C SER A 51 12.05 0.93 2.95
N SER A 52 11.97 -0.32 2.50
CA SER A 52 10.72 -0.90 2.02
C SER A 52 10.67 -2.39 2.31
N GLU A 53 9.46 -2.87 2.54
CA GLU A 53 9.15 -4.26 2.79
C GLU A 53 7.98 -4.67 1.91
N LEU A 54 8.17 -5.74 1.15
CA LEU A 54 7.19 -6.29 0.23
C LEU A 54 6.86 -7.71 0.72
N ARG A 55 5.57 -7.99 0.93
CA ARG A 55 5.11 -9.33 1.30
C ARG A 55 3.91 -9.78 0.47
N GLY A 56 3.77 -11.08 0.27
CA GLY A 56 2.64 -11.65 -0.45
C GLY A 56 2.84 -13.13 -0.82
N PRO A 57 1.92 -13.70 -1.59
CA PRO A 57 1.97 -15.12 -1.95
C PRO A 57 3.12 -15.44 -2.92
N SER A 58 3.67 -16.65 -2.83
CA SER A 58 4.73 -17.14 -3.73
C SER A 58 4.31 -17.25 -5.20
N SER A 59 3.00 -17.36 -5.46
CA SER A 59 2.43 -17.45 -6.81
C SER A 59 2.38 -16.11 -7.54
N ASN A 60 2.76 -15.01 -6.86
CA ASN A 60 2.63 -13.64 -7.33
C ASN A 60 1.18 -13.23 -7.68
N THR A 61 0.17 -14.02 -7.34
CA THR A 61 -1.25 -13.71 -7.56
C THR A 61 -1.90 -13.50 -6.20
N CYS A 62 -2.52 -12.33 -6.00
CA CYS A 62 -3.16 -11.96 -4.74
C CYS A 62 -4.59 -11.45 -4.97
N GLU A 63 -5.44 -11.56 -3.97
CA GLU A 63 -6.82 -11.03 -4.04
C GLU A 63 -6.85 -9.51 -4.16
N PHE A 64 -5.91 -8.84 -3.48
CA PHE A 64 -5.59 -7.44 -3.70
C PHE A 64 -4.16 -7.14 -3.22
N PHE A 65 -3.66 -5.98 -3.63
CA PHE A 65 -2.37 -5.44 -3.23
C PHE A 65 -2.57 -4.14 -2.46
N LEU A 66 -2.16 -4.13 -1.19
CA LEU A 66 -2.20 -2.97 -0.31
C LEU A 66 -0.82 -2.30 -0.24
N ALA A 67 -0.71 -1.09 -0.75
CA ALA A 67 0.53 -0.32 -0.68
C ALA A 67 0.38 0.89 0.24
N VAL A 68 1.32 1.10 1.18
CA VAL A 68 1.34 2.27 2.06
C VAL A 68 2.75 2.85 2.07
N THR A 69 2.92 4.06 1.54
CA THR A 69 4.25 4.67 1.37
C THR A 69 4.33 6.07 1.97
N ALA A 70 5.48 6.48 2.47
CA ALA A 70 5.73 7.84 2.99
C ALA A 70 6.95 8.48 2.31
N PRO A 71 6.80 9.13 1.15
CA PRO A 71 7.89 9.77 0.44
C PRO A 71 8.25 11.15 1.03
N ASN A 72 9.54 11.46 1.11
CA ASN A 72 10.07 12.75 1.56
C ASN A 72 9.76 13.89 0.57
N VAL A 73 9.54 13.57 -0.70
CA VAL A 73 9.18 14.54 -1.73
C VAL A 73 7.76 14.22 -2.21
N PRO A 74 6.80 15.16 -2.07
CA PRO A 74 5.47 15.01 -2.63
C PRO A 74 5.52 14.70 -4.13
N GLY A 75 4.81 13.66 -4.57
CA GLY A 75 4.73 13.26 -5.97
C GLY A 75 5.71 12.16 -6.41
N MET A 76 6.72 11.81 -5.59
CA MET A 76 7.44 10.55 -5.79
C MET A 76 6.74 9.44 -5.01
N SER A 77 6.17 8.45 -5.67
CA SER A 77 5.69 7.25 -4.99
C SER A 77 6.22 6.00 -5.69
N PRO A 78 6.84 5.08 -4.95
CA PRO A 78 7.45 3.91 -5.54
C PRO A 78 6.43 2.83 -5.88
N ILE A 79 5.12 3.09 -5.79
CA ILE A 79 4.07 2.09 -6.07
C ILE A 79 4.26 1.44 -7.46
N HIS A 80 4.70 2.21 -8.47
CA HIS A 80 4.86 1.73 -9.85
C HIS A 80 5.82 0.56 -10.03
N PRO A 81 7.09 0.60 -9.57
CA PRO A 81 8.00 -0.54 -9.69
C PRO A 81 7.47 -1.79 -8.98
N PHE A 82 6.84 -1.64 -7.81
CA PHE A 82 6.33 -2.78 -7.03
C PHE A 82 5.09 -3.43 -7.63
N ARG A 83 4.26 -2.67 -8.37
CA ARG A 83 3.07 -3.19 -9.05
C ARG A 83 3.38 -4.31 -10.05
N LYS A 84 4.62 -4.43 -10.52
CA LYS A 84 5.06 -5.52 -11.41
C LYS A 84 5.20 -6.88 -10.70
N THR A 85 5.23 -6.89 -9.37
CA THR A 85 5.48 -8.12 -8.58
C THR A 85 4.22 -8.93 -8.34
N PHE A 86 3.08 -8.27 -8.11
CA PHE A 86 1.82 -8.93 -7.78
C PHE A 86 0.71 -8.65 -8.79
N ASN A 87 0.00 -9.71 -9.16
CA ASN A 87 -1.20 -9.67 -9.97
C ASN A 87 -2.42 -9.60 -9.04
N GLY A 88 -3.02 -8.43 -8.93
CA GLY A 88 -4.25 -8.19 -8.18
C GLY A 88 -4.70 -6.73 -8.27
N PRO A 89 -5.97 -6.43 -7.95
CA PRO A 89 -6.43 -5.06 -7.80
C PRO A 89 -5.69 -4.38 -6.64
N MET A 90 -5.38 -3.11 -6.81
CA MET A 90 -4.53 -2.34 -5.90
C MET A 90 -5.33 -1.30 -5.12
N PHE A 91 -5.01 -1.18 -3.83
CA PHE A 91 -5.32 -0.04 -2.98
C PHE A 91 -4.00 0.54 -2.46
N ALA A 92 -3.69 1.77 -2.82
CA ALA A 92 -2.41 2.38 -2.51
C ALA A 92 -2.59 3.73 -1.82
N VAL A 93 -1.80 3.94 -0.76
CA VAL A 93 -1.79 5.15 0.04
C VAL A 93 -0.41 5.78 0.02
N VAL A 94 -0.35 7.08 -0.27
CA VAL A 94 0.83 7.93 -0.11
C VAL A 94 0.58 8.86 1.07
N VAL A 95 1.33 8.65 2.14
CA VAL A 95 1.28 9.42 3.38
C VAL A 95 2.16 10.66 3.25
N ASN A 96 1.56 11.82 3.39
CA ASN A 96 2.23 13.12 3.41
C ASN A 96 1.96 13.83 4.75
N ASP A 97 2.62 14.98 4.96
CA ASP A 97 2.42 15.78 6.16
C ASP A 97 1.00 16.36 6.23
N GLY A 98 0.14 15.68 7.00
CA GLY A 98 -1.24 16.11 7.29
C GLY A 98 -2.28 15.71 6.24
N TRP A 99 -1.94 14.84 5.28
CA TRP A 99 -2.89 14.34 4.28
C TRP A 99 -2.40 13.05 3.61
N PHE A 100 -3.32 12.37 2.93
CA PHE A 100 -3.10 11.09 2.26
C PHE A 100 -3.58 11.19 0.81
N LEU A 101 -2.82 10.63 -0.12
CA LEU A 101 -3.33 10.32 -1.46
C LEU A 101 -3.67 8.85 -1.53
N VAL A 102 -4.88 8.55 -1.94
CA VAL A 102 -5.35 7.18 -2.12
C VAL A 102 -5.64 6.95 -3.59
N SER A 103 -5.01 5.93 -4.16
CA SER A 103 -5.26 5.43 -5.51
C SER A 103 -5.80 4.01 -5.41
N ARG A 104 -6.89 3.73 -6.11
CA ARG A 104 -7.58 2.43 -6.04
C ARG A 104 -7.87 1.93 -7.43
N SER A 105 -7.90 0.62 -7.62
CA SER A 105 -8.18 0.05 -8.95
C SER A 105 -9.65 0.18 -9.38
N ASP A 106 -10.57 0.38 -8.44
CA ASP A 106 -12.00 0.62 -8.68
C ASP A 106 -12.32 2.10 -9.00
N HIS A 107 -11.33 3.00 -8.90
CA HIS A 107 -11.48 4.43 -9.13
C HIS A 107 -10.36 4.97 -10.03
N GLY A 108 -10.73 5.58 -11.16
CA GLY A 108 -9.76 6.10 -12.13
C GLY A 108 -8.93 7.28 -11.65
N ASP A 109 -9.34 7.94 -10.56
CA ASP A 109 -8.71 9.14 -10.01
C ASP A 109 -8.11 8.89 -8.63
N VAL A 110 -7.10 9.70 -8.30
CA VAL A 110 -6.51 9.75 -6.96
C VAL A 110 -7.37 10.64 -6.06
N THR A 111 -7.71 10.17 -4.87
CA THR A 111 -8.49 10.91 -3.88
C THR A 111 -7.60 11.38 -2.73
N GLU A 112 -7.76 12.63 -2.30
CA GLU A 112 -7.07 13.17 -1.13
C GLU A 112 -7.93 12.99 0.14
N PHE A 113 -7.32 12.51 1.22
CA PHE A 113 -7.92 12.41 2.54
C PHE A 113 -7.13 13.20 3.58
N LYS A 114 -7.80 13.67 4.63
CA LYS A 114 -7.17 14.47 5.71
C LYS A 114 -6.92 13.68 6.97
N THR A 115 -7.61 12.56 7.17
CA THR A 115 -7.49 11.75 8.39
C THR A 115 -7.26 10.28 8.08
N ASN A 116 -6.64 9.56 9.05
CA ASN A 116 -6.51 8.10 8.98
C ASN A 116 -7.88 7.42 8.90
N SER A 117 -8.89 7.95 9.61
CA SER A 117 -10.24 7.37 9.63
C SER A 117 -10.85 7.35 8.23
N ASP A 118 -10.71 8.43 7.47
CA ASP A 118 -11.28 8.47 6.12
C ASP A 118 -10.60 7.46 5.18
N VAL A 119 -9.28 7.24 5.36
CA VAL A 119 -8.54 6.22 4.60
C VAL A 119 -8.98 4.81 5.00
N VAL A 120 -9.18 4.57 6.30
CA VAL A 120 -9.72 3.32 6.85
C VAL A 120 -11.10 3.01 6.27
N ASP A 121 -12.00 3.99 6.27
CA ASP A 121 -13.34 3.85 5.70
C ASP A 121 -13.27 3.62 4.19
N ALA A 122 -12.40 4.34 3.48
CA ALA A 122 -12.21 4.16 2.04
C ALA A 122 -11.66 2.77 1.70
N PHE A 123 -10.82 2.18 2.56
CA PHE A 123 -10.28 0.83 2.40
C PHE A 123 -11.34 -0.24 2.67
N ALA A 124 -12.11 -0.11 3.76
CA ALA A 124 -13.21 -1.03 4.04
C ALA A 124 -14.23 -1.07 2.88
N ASN A 125 -14.65 0.11 2.41
CA ASN A 125 -15.55 0.25 1.25
C ASN A 125 -14.96 -0.31 -0.06
N TYR A 126 -13.64 -0.31 -0.20
CA TYR A 126 -12.96 -0.91 -1.35
C TYR A 126 -13.02 -2.43 -1.28
N LEU A 127 -12.71 -3.01 -0.11
CA LEU A 127 -12.72 -4.45 0.09
C LEU A 127 -14.12 -5.08 -0.05
N GLU A 128 -15.18 -4.38 0.36
CA GLU A 128 -16.57 -4.85 0.19
C GLU A 128 -17.01 -4.97 -1.28
N LYS A 129 -16.28 -4.35 -2.21
CA LYS A 129 -16.58 -4.36 -3.65
C LYS A 129 -15.72 -5.33 -4.46
N LEU A 130 -14.72 -5.96 -3.82
CA LEU A 130 -13.88 -6.99 -4.44
C LEU A 130 -14.64 -8.31 -4.55
#